data_AF-A0A966TJA1-F1
#
_entry.id   AF-A0A966TJA1-F1
#
_cell.length_a   1.000
_cell.length_b   1.000
_cell.length_c   1.000
_cell.angle_alpha   90.00
_cell.angle_beta   90.00
_cell.angle_gamma   90.00
#
_symmetry.space_group_name_H-M   'P 1'
#
loop_
_entity.id
_entity.type
_entity.pdbx_description
1 polymer ?
#
loop_
_entity_poly.entity_id
_entity_poly.type
_entity_poly.pdbx_seq_one_letter_code
_entity_poly.pdbx_strand_id
1 'polypeptide(L)'
;MRKELLFGFSIMGLVVLATLAFMPWGNLESGHVGLLMLALVVVAIMLGFPTAFTLMGMGVIFTFFAYYFRDPNLALTNTLTLMVQRTYGVMTNDVLIAIPLFVFMGYLVERANL
;
A
#
# COMPACT_ATOMS: atom_id res chain seq x y z
N MET A 1 14.97 13.31 25.16
CA MET A 1 14.24 13.03 23.90
C MET A 1 12.98 13.89 23.86
N ARG A 2 12.70 14.52 22.72
CA ARG A 2 11.44 15.22 22.45
C ARG A 2 10.26 14.25 22.61
N LYS A 3 9.21 14.65 23.34
CA LYS A 3 8.08 13.76 23.71
C LYS A 3 7.34 13.23 22.47
N GLU A 4 7.35 13.98 21.36
CA GLU A 4 6.78 13.56 20.08
C GLU A 4 7.47 12.34 19.45
N LEU A 5 8.80 12.21 19.57
CA LEU A 5 9.54 11.06 19.04
C LEU A 5 9.30 9.80 19.88
N LEU A 6 9.20 9.95 21.20
CA LEU A 6 8.89 8.85 22.11
C LEU A 6 7.49 8.25 21.85
N PHE A 7 6.51 9.08 21.47
CA PHE A 7 5.18 8.62 21.09
C PHE A 7 5.20 7.73 19.83
N GLY A 8 5.93 8.17 18.78
CA GLY A 8 6.09 7.40 17.55
C GLY A 8 6.75 6.05 17.77
N PHE A 9 7.86 6.02 18.51
CA PHE A 9 8.55 4.76 18.84
C PHE A 9 7.73 3.85 19.76
N SER A 10 6.90 4.40 20.65
CA SER A 10 6.01 3.60 21.51
C SER A 10 4.94 2.87 20.69
N ILE A 11 4.31 3.53 19.72
CA ILE A 11 3.31 2.90 18.86
C ILE A 11 3.98 1.85 17.95
N MET A 12 5.15 2.16 17.41
CA MET A 12 5.94 1.21 16.62
C MET A 12 6.27 -0.06 17.41
N GLY A 13 6.72 0.12 18.66
CA GLY A 13 6.98 -1.00 19.57
C GLY A 13 5.74 -1.83 19.87
N LEU A 14 4.57 -1.18 20.05
CA LEU A 14 3.30 -1.86 20.27
C LEU A 14 2.88 -2.69 19.05
N VAL A 15 3.00 -2.15 17.83
CA VAL A 15 2.65 -2.86 16.59
C VAL A 15 3.54 -4.09 16.40
N VAL A 16 4.84 -3.97 16.67
CA VAL A 16 5.80 -5.09 16.57
C VAL A 16 5.56 -6.14 17.67
N LEU A 17 5.24 -5.71 18.89
CA LEU A 17 4.87 -6.63 19.97
C LEU A 17 3.58 -7.38 19.67
N ALA A 18 2.58 -6.67 19.12
CA ALA A 18 1.32 -7.27 18.74
C ALA A 18 1.53 -8.34 17.66
N THR A 19 2.35 -8.09 16.63
CA THR A 19 2.63 -9.12 15.64
C THR A 19 3.40 -10.30 16.19
N LEU A 20 4.39 -10.08 17.06
CA LEU A 20 5.13 -11.18 17.68
C LEU A 20 4.25 -12.03 18.61
N ALA A 21 3.30 -11.41 19.32
CA ALA A 21 2.37 -12.12 20.21
C ALA A 21 1.29 -12.90 19.45
N PHE A 22 0.76 -12.34 18.35
CA PHE A 22 -0.27 -12.99 17.53
C PHE A 22 0.29 -13.97 16.49
N MET A 23 1.62 -14.03 16.29
CA MET A 23 2.24 -14.97 15.37
C MET A 23 2.57 -16.29 16.08
N PRO A 24 1.90 -17.41 15.77
CA PRO A 24 2.28 -18.72 16.27
C PRO A 24 3.56 -19.19 15.56
N TRP A 25 4.67 -19.28 16.29
CA TRP A 25 5.99 -19.64 15.73
C TRP A 25 6.09 -21.10 15.24
N GLY A 26 5.05 -21.91 15.44
CA GLY A 26 5.00 -23.31 15.00
C GLY A 26 4.30 -23.57 13.66
N ASN A 27 3.33 -22.74 13.25
CA ASN A 27 2.53 -22.98 12.03
C ASN A 27 2.21 -21.65 11.32
N LEU A 28 2.99 -21.32 10.29
CA LEU A 28 2.81 -20.10 9.52
C LEU A 28 1.76 -20.27 8.42
N GLU A 29 0.49 -20.03 8.75
CA GLU A 29 -0.57 -19.95 7.73
C GLU A 29 -0.55 -18.63 6.94
N SER A 30 -1.22 -18.60 5.78
CA SER A 30 -1.30 -17.44 4.88
C SER A 30 -1.78 -16.16 5.56
N GLY A 31 -2.68 -16.28 6.54
CA GLY A 31 -3.19 -15.12 7.30
C GLY A 31 -2.10 -14.41 8.11
N HIS A 32 -1.15 -15.16 8.68
CA HIS A 32 -0.06 -14.59 9.48
C HIS A 32 0.92 -13.80 8.62
N VAL A 33 1.17 -14.25 7.39
CA VAL A 33 2.00 -13.52 6.41
C VAL A 33 1.33 -12.20 6.04
N GLY A 34 0.00 -12.18 5.89
CA GLY A 34 -0.76 -10.94 5.66
C GLY A 34 -0.69 -9.96 6.85
N LEU A 35 -0.80 -10.46 8.08
CA LEU A 35 -0.64 -9.62 9.29
C LEU A 35 0.77 -9.03 9.40
N LEU A 36 1.79 -9.82 9.04
CA LEU A 36 3.18 -9.36 9.00
C LEU A 36 3.37 -8.27 7.94
N MET A 37 2.79 -8.42 6.74
CA MET A 37 2.79 -7.40 5.70
C MET A 37 2.19 -6.08 6.20
N LEU A 38 1.03 -6.14 6.84
CA LEU A 38 0.33 -4.97 7.35
C LEU A 38 1.15 -4.25 8.42
N ALA A 39 1.72 -4.99 9.37
CA ALA A 39 2.55 -4.39 10.41
C ALA A 39 3.81 -3.74 9.87
N LEU A 40 4.50 -4.38 8.91
CA LEU A 40 5.68 -3.80 8.27
C LEU A 40 5.33 -2.51 7.50
N VAL A 41 4.18 -2.47 6.82
CA VAL A 41 3.68 -1.24 6.18
C VAL A 41 3.49 -0.12 7.21
N VAL A 42 2.82 -0.41 8.33
CA VAL A 42 2.58 0.59 9.38
C VAL A 42 3.90 1.12 9.94
N VAL A 43 4.86 0.23 10.26
CA VAL A 43 6.18 0.60 10.76
C VAL A 43 6.94 1.47 9.75
N ALA A 44 6.94 1.10 8.46
CA ALA A 44 7.62 1.85 7.40
C ALA A 44 7.04 3.26 7.21
N ILE A 45 5.71 3.41 7.31
CA ILE A 45 5.04 4.71 7.24
C ILE A 45 5.41 5.58 8.45
N MET A 46 5.45 4.98 9.65
CA MET A 46 5.84 5.70 10.89
C MET A 46 7.31 6.13 10.91
N LEU A 47 8.19 5.45 10.18
CA LEU A 47 9.57 5.89 9.93
C LEU A 47 9.66 7.12 9.02
N GLY A 48 8.54 7.54 8.40
CA GLY A 48 8.46 8.73 7.56
C GLY A 48 8.84 8.48 6.10
N PHE A 49 8.92 7.22 5.65
CA PHE A 49 9.18 6.92 4.25
C PHE A 49 7.94 7.26 3.40
N PRO A 50 8.09 7.81 2.17
CA PRO A 50 6.93 8.18 1.35
C PRO A 50 6.01 6.98 1.08
N THR A 51 4.74 7.13 1.43
CA THR A 51 3.76 6.04 1.52
C THR A 51 3.54 5.31 0.19
N ALA A 52 3.65 6.03 -0.94
CA ALA A 52 3.51 5.43 -2.27
C ALA A 52 4.60 4.37 -2.52
N PHE A 53 5.86 4.67 -2.16
CA PHE A 53 6.96 3.73 -2.34
C PHE A 53 6.90 2.57 -1.35
N THR A 54 6.47 2.82 -0.10
CA THR A 54 6.32 1.73 0.88
C THR A 54 5.23 0.75 0.44
N LEU A 55 4.07 1.23 -0.01
CA LEU A 55 2.98 0.35 -0.42
C LEU A 55 3.31 -0.45 -1.68
N MET A 56 3.90 0.21 -2.69
CA MET A 56 4.35 -0.47 -3.91
C MET A 56 5.44 -1.50 -3.60
N GLY A 57 6.49 -1.11 -2.86
CA GLY A 57 7.60 -1.98 -2.50
C GLY A 57 7.16 -3.19 -1.68
N MET A 58 6.30 -2.99 -0.68
CA MET A 58 5.76 -4.08 0.13
C MET A 58 4.91 -5.05 -0.70
N GLY A 59 4.10 -4.56 -1.65
CA GLY A 59 3.36 -5.40 -2.57
C GLY A 59 4.28 -6.28 -3.44
N VAL A 60 5.36 -5.72 -3.97
CA VAL A 60 6.35 -6.47 -4.78
C VAL A 60 7.11 -7.48 -3.92
N ILE A 61 7.60 -7.09 -2.75
CA ILE A 61 8.35 -7.97 -1.84
C ILE A 61 7.50 -9.17 -1.41
N PHE A 62 6.24 -8.96 -1.04
CA PHE A 62 5.37 -10.04 -0.61
C PHE A 62 4.90 -10.93 -1.77
N THR A 63 4.75 -10.37 -2.98
CA THR A 63 4.52 -11.17 -4.19
C THR A 63 5.73 -12.05 -4.49
N PHE A 64 6.94 -11.48 -4.39
CA PHE A 64 8.19 -12.22 -4.55
C PHE A 64 8.31 -13.31 -3.48
N PHE A 65 8.02 -13.00 -2.22
CA PHE A 65 7.97 -14.02 -1.16
C PHE A 65 6.97 -15.14 -1.49
N ALA A 66 5.75 -14.81 -1.91
CA ALA A 66 4.77 -15.81 -2.33
C ALA A 66 5.26 -16.65 -3.53
N TYR A 67 5.99 -16.05 -4.46
CA TYR A 67 6.54 -16.76 -5.62
C TYR A 67 7.56 -17.85 -5.23
N TYR A 68 8.41 -17.61 -4.22
CA TYR A 68 9.42 -18.60 -3.79
C TYR A 68 8.90 -19.62 -2.77
N PHE A 69 8.03 -19.21 -1.85
CA PHE A 69 7.59 -20.04 -0.71
C PHE A 69 6.22 -20.71 -0.93
N ARG A 70 5.52 -20.39 -2.01
CA ARG A 70 4.22 -20.99 -2.39
C ARG A 70 4.28 -21.41 -3.87
N ASP A 71 3.13 -21.40 -4.55
CA ASP A 71 3.02 -21.73 -5.96
C ASP A 71 3.35 -20.49 -6.81
N PRO A 72 4.41 -20.56 -7.64
CA PRO A 72 4.83 -19.43 -8.49
C PRO A 72 3.76 -18.96 -9.46
N ASN A 73 2.99 -19.89 -10.04
CA ASN A 73 1.97 -19.57 -11.04
C ASN A 73 0.80 -18.86 -10.38
N LEU A 74 0.31 -19.39 -9.25
CA LEU A 74 -0.78 -18.77 -8.51
C LEU A 74 -0.40 -17.39 -7.95
N ALA A 75 0.82 -17.23 -7.45
CA ALA A 75 1.31 -15.95 -6.91
C ALA A 75 1.31 -14.85 -7.98
N LEU A 76 1.82 -15.14 -9.17
CA LEU A 76 1.84 -14.18 -10.28
C LEU A 76 0.44 -13.91 -10.80
N THR A 77 -0.37 -14.94 -11.07
CA THR A 77 -1.73 -14.75 -11.60
C THR A 77 -2.56 -13.89 -10.66
N ASN A 78 -2.61 -14.21 -9.36
CA ASN A 78 -3.40 -13.45 -8.40
C ASN A 78 -2.94 -12.00 -8.30
N THR A 79 -1.62 -11.76 -8.24
CA THR A 79 -1.09 -10.40 -8.10
C THR A 79 -1.35 -9.56 -9.35
N LEU A 80 -1.09 -10.12 -10.54
CA LEU A 80 -1.30 -9.42 -11.80
C LEU A 80 -2.78 -9.14 -12.05
N THR A 81 -3.68 -10.10 -11.77
CA THR A 81 -5.12 -9.89 -11.88
C THR A 81 -5.59 -8.78 -10.94
N LEU A 82 -5.15 -8.78 -9.68
CA LEU A 82 -5.50 -7.72 -8.72
C LEU A 82 -4.93 -6.35 -9.14
N MET A 83 -3.71 -6.31 -9.67
CA MET A 83 -3.10 -5.08 -10.18
C MET A 83 -3.93 -4.51 -11.33
N VAL A 84 -4.27 -5.33 -12.33
CA VAL A 84 -5.11 -4.90 -13.46
C VAL A 84 -6.47 -4.42 -12.98
N GLN A 85 -7.10 -5.13 -12.04
CA GLN A 85 -8.39 -4.74 -11.46
C GLN A 85 -8.32 -3.37 -10.78
N ARG A 86 -7.25 -3.08 -10.02
CA ARG A 86 -7.05 -1.78 -9.37
C ARG A 86 -6.79 -0.67 -10.40
N THR A 87 -5.98 -0.94 -11.41
CA THR A 87 -5.72 0.02 -12.50
C THR A 87 -7.01 0.33 -13.27
N TYR A 88 -7.80 -0.68 -13.60
CA TYR A 88 -9.09 -0.49 -14.28
C TYR A 88 -10.04 0.38 -13.46
N GLY A 89 -10.14 0.13 -12.14
CA GLY A 89 -10.97 0.95 -11.25
C GLY A 89 -10.53 2.42 -11.14
N VAL A 90 -9.24 2.72 -11.35
CA VAL A 90 -8.75 4.10 -11.44
C VAL A 90 -9.09 4.72 -12.81
N MET A 91 -8.94 3.97 -13.90
CA MET A 91 -9.25 4.45 -15.25
C MET A 91 -10.74 4.77 -15.46
N THR A 92 -11.64 4.05 -14.79
CA THR A 92 -13.09 4.28 -14.86
C THR A 92 -13.60 5.32 -13.86
N ASN A 93 -12.70 6.01 -13.15
CA ASN A 93 -13.10 6.99 -12.14
C ASN A 93 -13.52 8.33 -12.80
N ASP A 94 -14.80 8.67 -12.70
CA ASP A 94 -15.37 9.89 -13.28
C ASP A 94 -14.74 11.18 -12.73
N VAL A 95 -14.25 11.18 -11.48
CA VAL A 95 -13.59 12.35 -10.87
C VAL A 95 -12.27 12.65 -11.57
N LEU A 96 -11.52 11.62 -11.95
CA LEU A 96 -10.25 11.80 -12.67
C LEU A 96 -10.48 12.31 -14.09
N ILE A 97 -11.60 11.95 -14.72
CA ILE A 97 -12.02 12.45 -16.04
C ILE A 97 -12.43 13.93 -15.94
N ALA A 98 -13.01 14.37 -14.81
CA ALA A 98 -13.43 15.75 -14.61
C ALA A 98 -12.27 16.76 -14.56
N ILE A 99 -11.05 16.36 -14.13
CA ILE A 99 -9.88 17.25 -14.00
C ILE A 99 -9.48 17.90 -15.34
N PRO A 100 -9.18 17.14 -16.42
CA PRO A 100 -8.80 17.74 -17.70
C PRO A 100 -9.95 18.54 -18.34
N LEU A 101 -11.21 18.13 -18.16
CA LEU A 101 -12.36 18.91 -18.64
C LEU A 101 -12.51 20.24 -17.91
N PHE A 102 -12.27 20.27 -16.60
CA PHE A 102 -12.25 21.49 -15.81
C PHE A 102 -11.14 22.44 -16.28
N VAL A 103 -9.93 21.92 -16.51
CA VAL A 103 -8.81 22.71 -17.06
C VAL A 103 -9.14 23.23 -18.46
N PHE A 104 -9.76 22.40 -19.31
CA PHE A 104 -10.16 22.79 -20.66
C PHE A 104 -11.22 23.90 -20.65
N MET A 105 -12.23 23.81 -19.77
CA MET A 105 -13.21 24.87 -19.59
C MET A 105 -12.54 26.18 -19.15
N GLY A 106 -11.64 26.13 -18.17
CA GLY A 106 -10.90 27.31 -17.71
C GLY A 106 -10.10 27.96 -18.84
N TYR A 107 -9.40 27.15 -19.65
CA TYR A 107 -8.65 27.64 -20.81
C TYR A 107 -9.54 28.30 -21.87
N LEU A 108 -10.73 27.73 -22.14
CA LEU A 108 -11.67 28.32 -23.10
C LEU A 108 -12.23 29.66 -22.62
N VAL A 109 -12.53 29.80 -21.33
CA VAL A 109 -12.98 31.06 -20.74
C VAL A 109 -11.89 32.13 -20.87
N GLU A 110 -10.64 31.78 -20.52
CA GLU A 110 -9.49 32.69 -20.64
C GLU A 110 -9.25 33.12 -22.10
N ARG A 111 -9.46 32.22 -23.07
CA ARG A 111 -9.33 32.51 -24.52
C ARG A 111 -10.52 33.25 -25.11
N ALA A 112 -11.71 33.08 -24.56
CA ALA A 112 -12.93 33.78 -25.00
C ALA A 112 -12.97 35.25 -24.55
N ASN A 113 -12.04 35.68 -23.70
CA ASN A 113 -11.94 37.05 -23.16
C ASN A 113 -13.27 37.53 -22.56
N LEU A 114 -13.94 36.63 -21.83
CA LEU A 114 -15.04 36.90 -20.90
C LEU A 114 -14.48 37.10 -19.50
#